data_AF-A0A0P1GMM3-F1
#
_entry.id   AF-A0A0P1GMM3-F1
#
_cell.length_a   1.000
_cell.length_b   1.000
_cell.length_c   1.000
_cell.angle_alpha   90.00
_cell.angle_beta   90.00
_cell.angle_gamma   90.00
#
_symmetry.space_group_name_H-M   'P 1'
#
loop_
_entity.id
_entity.type
_entity.pdbx_description
1 polymer ?
#
loop_
_entity_poly.entity_id
_entity_poly.type
_entity_poly.pdbx_seq_one_letter_code
_entity_poly.pdbx_strand_id
1 'polypeptide(L)'
;MPQRPIAAVIACCLSLPVWASDNHSRAITLPFLPYQSAQSYSCGKACGRVRSCRDAVYQWCVCGYARADGDNDGVPCERHCGQSSAANRARVKAIKQEFGCR
;
A
#
# COMPACT_ATOMS: atom_id res chain seq x y z
N MET A 1 -8.78 26.08 -54.09
CA MET A 1 -10.16 25.57 -54.33
C MET A 1 -10.06 24.26 -55.11
N PRO A 2 -11.08 23.38 -55.08
CA PRO A 2 -12.21 23.34 -54.13
C PRO A 2 -11.73 22.65 -52.82
N GLN A 3 -12.26 21.59 -52.17
CA GLN A 3 -13.51 20.79 -52.27
C GLN A 3 -13.85 20.19 -50.87
N ARG A 4 -15.12 19.81 -50.64
CA ARG A 4 -15.59 18.86 -49.60
C ARG A 4 -16.81 18.11 -50.16
N PRO A 5 -16.99 16.82 -49.87
CA PRO A 5 -18.34 16.29 -49.65
C PRO A 5 -18.49 15.64 -48.26
N ILE A 6 -19.71 15.67 -47.74
CA ILE A 6 -20.10 15.02 -46.48
C ILE A 6 -20.68 13.65 -46.82
N ALA A 7 -20.16 12.59 -46.24
CA ALA A 7 -20.74 11.25 -46.33
C ALA A 7 -21.68 11.01 -45.14
N ALA A 8 -22.99 10.99 -45.40
CA ALA A 8 -23.98 10.55 -44.44
C ALA A 8 -24.25 9.05 -44.61
N VAL A 9 -24.20 8.30 -43.51
CA VAL A 9 -24.72 6.93 -43.40
C VAL A 9 -25.70 6.97 -42.23
N ILE A 10 -26.95 7.33 -42.48
CA ILE A 10 -28.04 6.41 -42.87
C ILE A 10 -28.21 5.32 -41.81
N ALA A 11 -29.26 5.47 -41.00
CA ALA A 11 -29.59 4.52 -39.95
C ALA A 11 -30.16 3.23 -40.54
N CYS A 12 -29.72 2.08 -40.01
CA CYS A 12 -30.40 0.81 -40.18
C CYS A 12 -31.07 0.46 -38.84
N CYS A 13 -32.40 0.40 -38.84
CA CYS A 13 -33.20 0.15 -37.64
C CYS A 13 -33.52 -1.36 -37.47
N LEU A 14 -34.18 -1.69 -36.35
CA LEU A 14 -34.91 -2.95 -36.10
C LEU A 14 -34.09 -4.20 -35.75
N SER A 15 -33.52 -4.24 -34.53
CA SER A 15 -33.59 -5.43 -33.64
C SER A 15 -32.98 -5.17 -32.25
N LEU A 16 -33.62 -4.28 -31.47
CA LEU A 16 -33.39 -4.23 -30.02
C LEU A 16 -34.62 -4.84 -29.33
N PRO A 17 -34.47 -5.90 -28.51
CA PRO A 17 -35.58 -6.38 -27.70
C PRO A 17 -35.91 -5.31 -26.64
N VAL A 18 -37.18 -4.91 -26.55
CA VAL A 18 -37.60 -4.02 -25.47
C VAL A 18 -37.64 -4.83 -24.16
N TRP A 19 -36.63 -4.65 -23.32
CA TRP A 19 -36.63 -5.21 -21.98
C TRP A 19 -37.45 -4.29 -21.08
N ALA A 20 -38.61 -4.78 -20.63
CA ALA A 20 -39.41 -4.09 -19.64
C ALA A 20 -38.61 -3.99 -18.34
N SER A 21 -38.36 -2.75 -17.88
CA SER A 21 -37.64 -2.52 -16.63
C SER A 21 -38.57 -2.74 -15.43
N ASP A 22 -38.74 -3.99 -15.02
CA ASP A 22 -39.36 -4.34 -13.74
C ASP A 22 -38.62 -3.62 -12.61
N ASN A 23 -39.30 -2.68 -11.97
CA ASN A 23 -38.70 -1.74 -11.02
C ASN A 23 -38.49 -2.36 -9.62
N HIS A 24 -37.67 -3.42 -9.59
CA HIS A 24 -37.28 -4.11 -8.36
C HIS A 24 -36.22 -3.30 -7.59
N SER A 25 -36.68 -2.56 -6.57
CA SER A 25 -35.83 -1.90 -5.58
C SER A 25 -34.99 -2.91 -4.78
N ARG A 26 -33.79 -3.25 -5.28
CA ARG A 26 -32.85 -4.16 -4.60
C ARG A 26 -32.11 -3.42 -3.49
N ALA A 27 -32.24 -3.89 -2.24
CA ALA A 27 -31.40 -3.44 -1.15
C ALA A 27 -29.93 -3.79 -1.43
N ILE A 28 -29.02 -2.83 -1.28
CA ILE A 28 -27.59 -3.02 -1.56
C ILE A 28 -26.90 -3.59 -0.33
N THR A 29 -26.80 -4.92 -0.27
CA THR A 29 -25.89 -5.61 0.66
C THR A 29 -24.45 -5.36 0.22
N LEU A 30 -23.80 -4.35 0.80
CA LEU A 30 -22.37 -4.13 0.61
C LEU A 30 -21.58 -5.27 1.27
N PRO A 31 -20.51 -5.78 0.63
CA PRO A 31 -19.62 -6.74 1.26
C PRO A 31 -18.87 -6.08 2.42
N PHE A 32 -18.64 -6.82 3.52
CA PHE A 32 -17.75 -6.41 4.59
C PHE A 32 -16.30 -6.36 4.08
N LEU A 33 -15.86 -5.21 3.58
CA LEU A 33 -14.46 -4.98 3.23
C LEU A 33 -13.62 -4.89 4.51
N PRO A 34 -12.48 -5.61 4.61
CA PRO A 34 -11.61 -5.51 5.77
C PRO A 34 -11.01 -4.10 5.85
N TYR A 35 -11.29 -3.40 6.95
CA TYR A 35 -10.79 -2.04 7.17
C TYR A 35 -9.28 -2.05 7.50
N GLN A 36 -8.46 -2.04 6.45
CA GLN A 36 -7.01 -2.01 6.56
C GLN A 36 -6.55 -0.60 6.94
N SER A 37 -6.28 -0.36 8.23
CA SER A 37 -5.72 0.92 8.68
C SER A 37 -4.31 1.13 8.12
N ALA A 38 -4.08 2.28 7.47
CA ALA A 38 -2.76 2.67 7.01
C ALA A 38 -1.85 2.92 8.23
N GLN A 39 -0.68 2.27 8.26
CA GLN A 39 0.30 2.51 9.33
C GLN A 39 1.03 3.83 9.08
N SER A 40 0.81 4.81 9.94
CA SER A 40 1.61 6.02 10.02
C SER A 40 2.85 5.81 10.88
N TYR A 41 3.98 6.37 10.43
CA TYR A 41 5.23 6.38 11.17
C TYR A 41 5.52 7.78 11.70
N SER A 42 6.22 7.86 12.83
CA SER A 42 6.58 9.12 13.48
C SER A 42 7.88 8.93 14.25
N CYS A 43 8.74 9.95 14.21
CA CYS A 43 10.06 9.90 14.84
C CYS A 43 10.01 10.09 16.37
N GLY A 44 11.11 9.72 17.04
CA GLY A 44 11.28 9.93 18.49
C GLY A 44 10.78 8.77 19.37
N LYS A 45 10.47 7.60 18.79
CA LYS A 45 10.15 6.40 19.57
C LYS A 45 11.45 5.68 19.96
N ALA A 46 11.70 5.52 21.26
CA ALA A 46 12.70 4.57 21.73
C ALA A 46 12.26 3.12 21.47
N CYS A 47 13.18 2.14 21.48
CA CYS A 47 12.88 0.72 21.23
C CYS A 47 11.78 0.12 22.13
N GLY A 48 11.53 0.68 23.32
CA GLY A 48 10.43 0.26 24.19
C GLY A 48 9.04 0.81 23.79
N ARG A 49 8.93 1.65 22.76
CA ARG A 49 7.68 2.27 22.29
C ARG A 49 7.34 2.00 20.81
N VAL A 50 8.26 1.40 20.05
CA VAL A 50 7.95 0.94 18.67
C VAL A 50 7.00 -0.27 18.72
N ARG A 51 6.22 -0.49 17.67
CA ARG A 51 5.23 -1.59 17.62
C ARG A 51 5.57 -2.75 16.70
N SER A 52 6.56 -2.61 15.83
CA SER A 52 6.96 -3.63 14.87
C SER A 52 8.43 -3.45 14.46
N CYS A 53 9.04 -4.47 13.84
CA CYS A 53 10.37 -4.31 13.25
C CYS A 53 10.40 -3.21 12.19
N ARG A 54 9.29 -3.00 11.46
CA ARG A 54 9.16 -1.94 10.46
C ARG A 54 9.18 -0.54 11.08
N ASP A 55 8.51 -0.37 12.22
CA ASP A 55 8.56 0.87 13.02
C ASP A 55 9.97 1.09 13.61
N ALA A 56 10.65 0.02 14.06
CA ALA A 56 12.04 0.09 14.53
C ALA A 56 13.04 0.52 13.44
N VAL A 57 12.98 -0.08 12.25
CA VAL A 57 13.83 0.30 11.11
C VAL A 57 13.52 1.73 10.63
N TYR A 58 12.27 2.19 10.74
CA TYR A 58 11.92 3.59 10.48
C TYR A 58 12.59 4.54 11.49
N GLN A 59 12.55 4.24 12.80
CA GLN A 59 13.28 5.04 13.79
C GLN A 59 14.78 5.06 13.49
N TRP A 60 15.37 3.89 13.24
CA TRP A 60 16.81 3.75 13.00
C TRP A 60 17.28 4.56 11.80
N CYS A 61 16.65 4.33 10.64
CA CYS A 61 17.16 4.85 9.38
C CYS A 61 16.52 6.16 8.92
N VAL A 62 15.18 6.29 8.98
CA VAL A 62 14.49 7.50 8.52
C VAL A 62 14.60 8.63 9.55
N CYS A 63 14.57 8.28 10.85
CA CYS A 63 14.68 9.26 11.95
C CYS A 63 16.09 9.38 12.55
N GLY A 64 17.08 8.64 12.04
CA GLY A 64 18.47 8.68 12.54
C GLY A 64 18.66 8.26 13.99
N TYR A 65 17.75 7.46 14.58
CA TYR A 65 17.86 6.98 15.95
C TYR A 65 18.94 5.88 16.05
N ALA A 66 20.21 6.29 16.09
CA ALA A 66 21.37 5.39 16.10
C ALA A 66 21.30 4.33 17.22
N ARG A 67 20.77 4.69 18.40
CA ARG A 67 20.53 3.77 19.53
C ARG A 67 19.46 2.68 19.29
N ALA A 68 18.91 2.57 18.08
CA ALA A 68 18.11 1.41 17.69
C ALA A 68 18.98 0.16 17.54
N ASP A 69 20.15 0.30 16.90
CA ASP A 69 21.18 -0.72 16.68
C ASP A 69 22.43 -0.25 17.43
N GLY A 70 22.44 -0.47 18.76
CA GLY A 70 23.41 0.15 19.67
C GLY A 70 24.77 -0.55 19.69
N ASP A 71 24.78 -1.83 19.36
CA ASP A 71 25.90 -2.75 19.25
C ASP A 71 26.40 -2.93 17.81
N ASN A 72 25.67 -2.39 16.81
CA ASN A 72 26.03 -2.34 15.39
C ASN A 72 26.06 -3.73 14.72
N ASP A 73 25.16 -4.61 15.13
CA ASP A 73 25.03 -5.96 14.56
C ASP A 73 24.21 -5.97 13.24
N GLY A 74 23.46 -4.89 12.97
CA GLY A 74 22.57 -4.71 11.83
C GLY A 74 21.09 -5.03 12.10
N VAL A 75 20.64 -5.14 13.35
CA VAL A 75 19.28 -5.52 13.76
C VAL A 75 18.68 -4.56 14.81
N PRO A 76 18.02 -3.46 14.38
CA PRO A 76 17.52 -2.46 15.31
C PRO A 76 16.39 -2.96 16.21
N CYS A 77 16.45 -2.64 17.50
CA CYS A 77 15.43 -2.96 18.51
C CYS A 77 15.01 -4.44 18.49
N GLU A 78 15.96 -5.34 18.76
CA GLU A 78 15.84 -6.81 18.67
C GLU A 78 14.53 -7.42 19.20
N ARG A 79 13.91 -6.84 20.25
CA ARG A 79 12.58 -7.24 20.76
C ARG A 79 11.51 -7.35 19.65
N HIS A 80 11.64 -6.57 18.58
CA HIS A 80 10.74 -6.61 17.42
C HIS A 80 11.40 -7.18 16.16
N CYS A 81 12.70 -6.99 15.96
CA CYS A 81 13.42 -7.49 14.76
C CYS A 81 14.07 -8.88 14.92
N GLY A 82 14.03 -9.47 16.11
CA GLY A 82 14.74 -10.71 16.47
C GLY A 82 16.23 -10.48 16.77
N GLN A 83 16.97 -11.54 17.07
CA GLN A 83 18.43 -11.49 17.28
C GLN A 83 19.22 -11.42 15.97
N SER A 84 20.55 -11.22 16.03
CA SER A 84 21.57 -11.10 14.96
C SER A 84 21.65 -12.19 13.87
N SER A 85 20.65 -13.08 13.74
CA SER A 85 20.61 -14.13 12.73
C SER A 85 20.72 -13.56 11.30
N ALA A 86 21.25 -14.36 10.37
CA ALA A 86 21.32 -13.97 8.96
C ALA A 86 19.94 -13.65 8.36
N ALA A 87 18.89 -14.39 8.77
CA ALA A 87 17.52 -14.16 8.33
C ALA A 87 16.95 -12.84 8.84
N ASN A 88 17.22 -12.47 10.11
CA ASN A 88 16.74 -11.21 10.67
C ASN A 88 17.46 -10.00 10.04
N ARG A 89 18.79 -10.09 9.83
CA ARG A 89 19.55 -9.06 9.11
C ARG A 89 19.10 -8.91 7.66
N ALA A 90 18.77 -10.00 6.96
CA ALA A 90 18.18 -9.95 5.63
C ALA A 90 16.80 -9.26 5.63
N ARG A 91 15.93 -9.58 6.60
CA ARG A 91 14.62 -8.92 6.79
C ARG A 91 14.75 -7.43 7.07
N VAL A 92 15.68 -7.04 7.95
CA VAL A 92 15.98 -5.63 8.26
C VAL A 92 16.49 -4.90 7.01
N LYS A 93 17.40 -5.50 6.25
CA LYS A 93 17.93 -4.94 5.00
C LYS A 93 16.83 -4.72 3.96
N ALA A 94 15.90 -5.65 3.80
CA ALA A 94 14.74 -5.48 2.91
C ALA A 94 13.90 -4.27 3.35
N ILE A 95 13.57 -4.15 4.63
CA ILE A 95 12.79 -3.02 5.16
C ILE A 95 13.54 -1.68 4.99
N LYS A 96 14.88 -1.66 5.16
CA LYS A 96 15.69 -0.47 4.83
C LYS A 96 15.50 -0.06 3.37
N GLN A 97 15.60 -1.01 2.44
CA GLN A 97 15.44 -0.74 1.00
C GLN A 97 14.04 -0.22 0.66
N GLU A 98 12.99 -0.74 1.30
CA GLU A 98 11.62 -0.23 1.16
C GLU A 98 11.44 1.22 1.66
N PHE A 99 12.25 1.68 2.61
CA PHE A 99 12.30 3.07 3.07
C PHE A 99 13.31 3.94 2.28
N GLY A 100 13.90 3.42 1.20
CA GLY A 100 14.91 4.13 0.40
C GLY A 100 16.31 4.18 1.02
N CYS A 101 16.53 3.47 2.14
CA CYS A 101 17.81 3.41 2.83
C CYS A 101 18.78 2.40 2.19
N ARG A 102 20.07 2.76 2.19
CA ARG A 102 21.21 1.84 1.96
C ARG A 102 21.74 1.36 3.30
#